data_AF-A0AAW0I5B3-F1
#
_entry.id   AF-A0AAW0I5B3-F1
#
_cell.length_a   1.000
_cell.length_b   1.000
_cell.length_c   1.000
_cell.angle_alpha   90.00
_cell.angle_beta   90.00
_cell.angle_gamma   90.00
#
_symmetry.space_group_name_H-M   'P 1'
#
loop_
_entity.id
_entity.type
_entity.pdbx_description
1 polymer ?
#
loop_
_entity_poly.entity_id
_entity_poly.type
_entity_poly.pdbx_seq_one_letter_code
_entity_poly.pdbx_strand_id
1 'polypeptide(L)'
;NMVIGVGFVAASNTSALDLEVKALIESGWWSGYSNDTLIHCRWRGITCNDRGSVIEINMGGYYLGDTFRKFNFSSLPNLEALYLYGAGLRGSIPPEIGTLSKLTYLSLAFNNLTELAYTMVVTEKCDVYSFGMVTLEILMGRHPGDLLTPLSTLSSQKLMLTEILDQRLPPPNRSIAQDIFFATSIAFACLSTKPKSWPTMKWVSQECLSSKKPLANPLHAISLWQLKNQETYMMGESETQ
;
A
#
# COMPACT_ATOMS: atom_id res chain seq x y z
N ASN A 1 43.49 -29.42 -38.58
CA ASN A 1 43.55 -29.16 -37.12
C ASN A 1 42.80 -27.89 -36.79
N MET A 2 41.51 -28.02 -36.48
CA MET A 2 40.69 -26.92 -35.95
C MET A 2 40.36 -27.29 -34.50
N VAL A 3 40.98 -26.60 -33.54
CA VAL A 3 40.67 -26.77 -32.12
C VAL A 3 39.55 -25.80 -31.80
N ILE A 4 38.36 -26.31 -31.49
CA ILE A 4 37.23 -25.53 -30.99
C ILE A 4 37.46 -25.33 -29.49
N GLY A 5 37.86 -24.12 -29.09
CA GLY A 5 37.92 -23.72 -27.70
C GLY A 5 36.51 -23.45 -27.18
N VAL A 6 35.97 -24.37 -26.39
CA VAL A 6 34.74 -24.12 -25.63
C VAL A 6 35.11 -23.23 -24.44
N GLY A 7 34.84 -21.93 -24.58
CA GLY A 7 34.93 -20.98 -23.48
C GLY A 7 33.83 -21.29 -22.46
N PHE A 8 34.23 -21.83 -21.30
CA PHE A 8 33.36 -21.88 -20.13
C PHE A 8 33.14 -20.44 -19.65
N VAL A 9 31.93 -19.92 -19.84
CA VAL A 9 31.47 -18.73 -19.10
C VAL A 9 31.14 -19.21 -17.68
N ALA A 10 32.02 -18.92 -16.74
CA ALA A 10 31.71 -19.08 -15.33
C ALA A 10 30.58 -18.11 -14.98
N ALA A 11 29.38 -18.62 -14.68
CA ALA A 11 28.38 -17.84 -13.98
C ALA A 11 28.97 -17.47 -12.61
N SER A 12 29.29 -16.19 -12.40
CA SER A 12 29.72 -15.70 -11.10
C SER A 12 28.56 -15.85 -10.11
N ASN A 13 28.67 -16.79 -9.16
CA ASN A 13 27.79 -16.82 -8.00
C ASN A 13 28.09 -15.56 -7.18
N THR A 14 27.38 -14.46 -7.47
CA THR A 14 27.38 -13.26 -6.63
C THR A 14 26.83 -13.62 -5.26
N SER A 15 27.58 -13.31 -4.21
CA SER A 15 27.14 -13.58 -2.84
C SER A 15 25.98 -12.66 -2.45
N ALA A 16 25.18 -13.05 -1.46
CA ALA A 16 24.10 -12.21 -0.93
C ALA A 16 24.62 -10.84 -0.44
N LEU A 17 25.84 -10.82 0.12
CA LEU A 17 26.51 -9.59 0.55
C LEU A 17 26.87 -8.68 -0.65
N ASP A 18 27.28 -9.25 -1.78
CA ASP A 18 27.55 -8.46 -2.98
C ASP A 18 26.27 -7.79 -3.52
N LEU A 19 25.13 -8.47 -3.40
CA LEU A 19 23.83 -7.92 -3.80
C LEU A 19 23.37 -6.79 -2.86
N GLU A 20 23.61 -6.92 -1.55
CA GLU A 20 23.35 -5.85 -0.57
C GLU A 20 24.17 -4.61 -0.90
N VAL A 21 25.48 -4.77 -1.05
CA VAL A 21 26.39 -3.65 -1.35
C VAL A 21 26.02 -3.00 -2.67
N LYS A 22 25.71 -3.80 -3.70
CA LYS A 22 25.25 -3.28 -4.99
C LYS A 22 23.99 -2.42 -4.84
N ALA A 23 23.00 -2.88 -4.08
CA ALA A 23 21.78 -2.10 -3.82
C ALA A 23 22.07 -0.79 -3.08
N LEU A 24 22.97 -0.81 -2.09
CA LEU A 24 23.40 0.41 -1.38
C LEU A 24 24.10 1.40 -2.32
N ILE A 25 24.96 0.95 -3.22
CA ILE A 25 25.66 1.83 -4.18
C ILE A 25 24.67 2.42 -5.19
N GLU A 26 23.85 1.56 -5.80
CA GLU A 26 22.89 1.95 -6.84
C GLU A 26 21.78 2.87 -6.31
N SER A 27 21.54 2.89 -4.99
CA SER A 27 20.62 3.83 -4.37
C SER A 27 21.00 5.31 -4.56
N GLY A 28 22.30 5.59 -4.70
CA GLY A 28 22.85 6.95 -4.68
C GLY A 28 22.90 7.63 -3.30
N TRP A 29 22.46 6.96 -2.22
CA TRP A 29 22.44 7.52 -0.86
C TRP A 29 23.85 7.68 -0.28
N TRP A 30 24.78 6.80 -0.69
CA TRP A 30 26.19 6.80 -0.29
C TRP A 30 27.13 7.11 -1.46
N SER A 31 26.73 8.03 -2.35
CA SER A 31 27.48 8.37 -3.58
C SER A 31 28.94 8.81 -3.38
N GLY A 32 29.35 9.17 -2.16
CA GLY A 32 30.73 9.51 -1.80
C GLY A 32 31.57 8.36 -1.22
N TYR A 33 31.04 7.14 -1.14
CA TYR A 33 31.73 5.98 -0.56
C TYR A 33 32.34 5.07 -1.64
N SER A 34 33.40 4.35 -1.29
CA SER A 34 34.08 3.41 -2.19
C SER A 34 33.20 2.21 -2.54
N ASN A 35 33.32 1.67 -3.76
CA ASN A 35 32.63 0.47 -4.22
C ASN A 35 33.15 -0.84 -3.59
N ASP A 36 33.85 -0.76 -2.46
CA ASP A 36 34.45 -1.90 -1.79
C ASP A 36 33.43 -2.58 -0.86
N THR A 37 33.11 -3.83 -1.18
CA THR A 37 32.15 -4.66 -0.44
C THR A 37 32.58 -4.91 1.00
N LEU A 38 33.88 -4.81 1.31
CA LEU A 38 34.44 -5.09 2.64
C LEU A 38 34.23 -3.98 3.67
N ILE A 39 33.78 -2.79 3.25
CA ILE A 39 33.72 -1.62 4.14
C ILE A 39 32.33 -0.99 4.27
N HIS A 40 31.30 -1.56 3.64
CA HIS A 40 29.94 -1.01 3.68
C HIS A 40 29.38 -0.92 5.11
N CYS A 41 29.74 -1.86 5.99
CA CYS A 41 29.41 -1.81 7.43
C CYS A 41 30.06 -0.65 8.19
N ARG A 42 31.01 0.07 7.58
CA ARG A 42 31.63 1.29 8.14
C ARG A 42 31.02 2.56 7.56
N TRP A 43 30.07 2.45 6.64
CA TRP A 43 29.42 3.61 6.06
C TRP A 43 28.55 4.28 7.11
N ARG A 44 28.48 5.61 7.06
CA ARG A 44 27.63 6.35 7.99
C ARG A 44 26.18 5.87 7.82
N GLY A 45 25.56 5.54 8.95
CA GLY A 45 24.18 5.11 8.97
C GLY A 45 23.97 3.65 8.56
N ILE A 46 25.02 2.83 8.42
CA ILE A 46 24.89 1.38 8.21
C ILE A 46 25.36 0.65 9.47
N THR A 47 24.54 -0.29 9.94
CA THR A 47 24.94 -1.28 10.94
C THR A 47 24.75 -2.68 10.36
N CYS A 48 25.75 -3.55 10.55
CA CYS A 48 25.71 -4.94 10.11
C CYS A 48 25.71 -5.90 11.29
N ASN A 49 25.24 -7.12 11.07
CA ASN A 49 25.44 -8.25 11.98
C ASN A 49 26.86 -8.83 11.90
N ASP A 50 27.15 -9.85 12.72
CA ASP A 50 28.46 -10.54 12.78
C ASP A 50 28.88 -11.20 11.45
N ARG A 51 27.94 -11.41 10.52
CA ARG A 51 28.20 -11.96 9.17
C ARG A 51 28.43 -10.87 8.12
N GLY A 52 28.41 -9.61 8.52
CA GLY A 52 28.61 -8.46 7.63
C GLY A 52 27.39 -8.11 6.78
N SER A 53 26.20 -8.63 7.09
CA SER A 53 24.96 -8.28 6.38
C SER A 53 24.24 -7.14 7.11
N VAL A 54 23.66 -6.23 6.35
CA VAL A 54 23.03 -5.00 6.86
C VAL A 54 21.77 -5.32 7.66
N ILE A 55 21.72 -4.82 8.89
CA ILE A 55 20.59 -4.95 9.81
C ILE A 55 19.94 -3.61 10.15
N GLU A 56 20.66 -2.50 10.05
CA GLU A 56 20.12 -1.16 10.27
C GLU A 56 20.60 -0.19 9.20
N ILE A 57 19.67 0.64 8.72
CA ILE A 57 19.96 1.82 7.90
C ILE A 57 19.37 3.05 8.58
N ASN A 58 20.23 4.04 8.87
CA ASN A 58 19.85 5.32 9.45
C ASN A 58 20.35 6.48 8.59
N MET A 59 19.44 7.03 7.79
CA MET A 59 19.66 8.21 6.95
C MET A 59 18.75 9.37 7.38
N GLY A 60 18.35 9.40 8.65
CA GLY A 60 17.52 10.47 9.20
C GLY A 60 18.16 11.85 9.04
N GLY A 61 17.38 12.81 8.55
CA GLY A 61 17.83 14.18 8.29
C GLY A 61 18.65 14.38 7.02
N TYR A 62 18.99 13.32 6.27
CA TYR A 62 19.64 13.43 4.97
C TYR A 62 18.61 13.57 3.85
N TYR A 63 18.81 14.52 2.94
CA TYR A 63 17.91 14.70 1.81
C TYR A 63 18.11 13.58 0.77
N LEU A 64 17.18 12.62 0.74
CA LEU A 64 17.16 11.52 -0.22
C LEU A 64 16.26 11.84 -1.43
N GLY A 65 15.24 12.69 -1.24
CA GLY A 65 14.32 13.11 -2.30
C GLY A 65 13.62 11.92 -2.97
N ASP A 66 13.65 11.88 -4.29
CA ASP A 66 12.98 10.83 -5.09
C ASP A 66 13.77 9.52 -5.22
N THR A 67 15.02 9.47 -4.73
CA THR A 67 15.87 8.26 -4.84
C THR A 67 15.32 7.09 -4.01
N PHE A 68 14.50 7.38 -3.00
CA PHE A 68 13.86 6.37 -2.16
C PHE A 68 13.04 5.34 -2.94
N ARG A 69 12.39 5.75 -4.04
CA ARG A 69 11.61 4.82 -4.87
C ARG A 69 12.45 3.89 -5.74
N LYS A 70 13.73 4.20 -5.91
CA LYS A 70 14.67 3.38 -6.70
C LYS A 70 15.43 2.39 -5.83
N PHE A 71 15.27 2.46 -4.51
CA PHE A 71 16.00 1.63 -3.58
C PHE A 71 15.48 0.18 -3.63
N ASN A 72 16.38 -0.76 -3.88
CA ASN A 72 16.04 -2.18 -3.96
C ASN A 72 16.06 -2.83 -2.56
N PHE A 73 14.96 -2.68 -1.81
CA PHE A 73 14.82 -3.25 -0.46
C PHE A 73 14.91 -4.78 -0.44
N SER A 74 14.47 -5.46 -1.49
CA SER A 74 14.51 -6.93 -1.59
C SER A 74 15.93 -7.51 -1.53
N SER A 75 16.96 -6.69 -1.79
CA SER A 75 18.36 -7.10 -1.66
C SER A 75 18.88 -7.11 -0.23
N LEU A 76 18.09 -6.68 0.77
CA LEU A 76 18.50 -6.57 2.18
C LEU A 76 17.67 -7.52 3.07
N PRO A 77 17.88 -8.84 2.96
CA PRO A 77 17.02 -9.84 3.60
C PRO A 77 17.12 -9.86 5.13
N ASN A 78 18.13 -9.21 5.71
CA ASN A 78 18.34 -9.14 7.15
C ASN A 78 18.03 -7.77 7.76
N LEU A 79 17.44 -6.84 7.02
CA LEU A 79 17.16 -5.51 7.53
C LEU A 79 16.11 -5.54 8.65
N GLU A 80 16.49 -5.05 9.82
CA GLU A 80 15.67 -5.01 11.04
C GLU A 80 15.18 -3.58 11.36
N ALA A 81 15.97 -2.57 11.03
CA ALA A 81 15.65 -1.18 11.32
C ALA A 81 15.95 -0.22 10.15
N LEU A 82 15.00 0.66 9.84
CA LEU A 82 15.10 1.66 8.77
C LEU A 82 14.61 3.03 9.27
N TYR A 83 15.54 3.97 9.43
CA TYR A 83 15.28 5.34 9.87
C TYR A 83 15.53 6.35 8.75
N LEU A 84 14.46 6.91 8.19
CA LEU A 84 14.48 7.91 7.11
C LEU A 84 13.67 9.16 7.49
N TYR A 85 13.62 9.49 8.79
CA TYR A 85 12.87 10.67 9.25
C TYR A 85 13.48 11.95 8.68
N GLY A 86 12.65 12.91 8.24
CA GLY A 86 13.15 14.19 7.72
C GLY A 86 13.98 14.09 6.44
N ALA A 87 13.83 13.01 5.65
CA ALA A 87 14.67 12.73 4.49
C ALA A 87 14.17 13.36 3.17
N GLY A 88 13.14 14.23 3.23
CA GLY A 88 12.57 14.88 2.06
C GLY A 88 11.83 13.93 1.11
N LEU A 89 11.39 12.77 1.60
CA LEU A 89 10.72 11.75 0.79
C LEU A 89 9.36 12.25 0.27
N ARG A 90 9.01 11.89 -0.97
CA ARG A 90 7.77 12.30 -1.64
C ARG A 90 7.01 11.14 -2.28
N GLY A 91 5.68 11.23 -2.26
CA GLY A 91 4.76 10.25 -2.85
C GLY A 91 4.56 8.98 -2.02
N SER A 92 4.44 7.81 -2.66
CA SER A 92 4.13 6.55 -1.97
C SER A 92 5.39 5.83 -1.46
N ILE A 93 5.20 4.98 -0.46
CA ILE A 93 6.20 3.99 -0.05
C ILE A 93 6.24 2.86 -1.08
N PRO A 94 7.44 2.42 -1.51
CA PRO A 94 7.59 1.24 -2.36
C PRO A 94 7.02 -0.01 -1.67
N PRO A 95 6.13 -0.79 -2.32
CA PRO A 95 5.55 -2.00 -1.73
C PRO A 95 6.61 -3.05 -1.35
N GLU A 96 7.80 -2.97 -1.93
CA GLU A 96 8.97 -3.79 -1.61
C GLU A 96 9.41 -3.66 -0.15
N ILE A 97 9.09 -2.58 0.56
CA ILE A 97 9.34 -2.51 2.02
C ILE A 97 8.51 -3.57 2.76
N GLY A 98 7.33 -3.93 2.24
CA GLY A 98 6.48 -4.98 2.80
C GLY A 98 7.05 -6.40 2.63
N THR A 99 8.08 -6.61 1.80
CA THR A 99 8.73 -7.93 1.64
C THR A 99 9.82 -8.17 2.68
N LEU A 100 10.20 -7.13 3.45
CA LEU A 100 11.22 -7.20 4.49
C LEU A 100 10.71 -7.93 5.74
N SER A 101 10.79 -9.26 5.71
CA SER A 101 10.27 -10.13 6.77
C SER A 101 10.85 -9.93 8.18
N LYS A 102 12.02 -9.26 8.29
CA LYS A 102 12.69 -9.00 9.59
C LYS A 102 12.56 -7.56 10.08
N LEU A 103 11.93 -6.67 9.30
CA LEU A 103 11.84 -5.26 9.65
C LEU A 103 10.93 -5.07 10.87
N THR A 104 11.50 -4.53 11.95
CA THR A 104 10.82 -4.27 13.22
C THR A 104 10.66 -2.78 13.50
N TYR A 105 11.60 -1.96 13.03
CA TYR A 105 11.58 -0.52 13.22
C TYR A 105 11.59 0.20 11.87
N LEU A 106 10.54 0.99 11.60
CA LEU A 106 10.44 1.84 10.41
C LEU A 106 10.05 3.25 10.82
N SER A 107 10.93 4.23 10.59
CA SER A 107 10.66 5.63 10.85
C SER A 107 10.72 6.45 9.57
N LEU A 108 9.56 6.95 9.16
CA LEU A 108 9.38 7.81 7.99
C LEU A 108 8.83 9.19 8.37
N ALA A 109 8.91 9.55 9.65
CA ALA A 109 8.38 10.79 10.19
C ALA A 109 8.97 12.04 9.49
N PHE A 110 8.25 13.16 9.51
CA PHE A 110 8.73 14.43 8.95
C PHE A 110 9.11 14.37 7.45
N ASN A 111 8.45 13.52 6.66
CA ASN A 111 8.55 13.49 5.20
C ASN A 111 7.30 14.09 4.52
N ASN A 112 7.30 14.18 3.20
CA ASN A 112 6.16 14.64 2.39
C ASN A 112 5.57 13.49 1.56
N LEU A 113 5.45 12.31 2.17
CA LEU A 113 4.80 11.16 1.57
C LEU A 113 3.28 11.41 1.45
N THR A 114 2.64 10.83 0.44
CA THR A 114 1.18 10.92 0.28
C THR A 114 0.51 10.16 1.43
N GLU A 115 -0.61 10.66 1.95
CA GLU A 115 -1.20 10.24 3.24
C GLU A 115 -1.42 8.72 3.40
N LEU A 116 -1.69 8.01 2.29
CA LEU A 116 -1.86 6.55 2.23
C LEU A 116 -0.56 5.75 2.39
N ALA A 117 0.58 6.41 2.29
CA ALA A 117 1.89 5.81 2.52
C ALA A 117 2.22 5.74 4.03
N TYR A 118 1.61 6.56 4.89
CA TYR A 118 1.96 6.57 6.32
C TYR A 118 1.46 5.35 7.11
N THR A 119 0.66 4.47 6.54
CA THR A 119 0.08 3.32 7.25
C THR A 119 0.88 2.04 7.02
N MET A 120 2.19 2.07 7.26
CA MET A 120 2.96 0.84 7.58
C MET A 120 2.97 0.54 9.09
N VAL A 121 2.09 1.18 9.86
CA VAL A 121 1.70 0.66 11.16
C VAL A 121 0.55 -0.32 10.90
N VAL A 122 0.77 -1.60 11.20
CA VAL A 122 -0.33 -2.59 11.31
C VAL A 122 -1.27 -2.05 12.38
N THR A 123 -2.35 -1.43 11.95
CA THR A 123 -3.41 -0.91 12.81
C THR A 123 -4.70 -1.55 12.37
N GLU A 124 -5.70 -1.56 13.26
CA GLU A 124 -7.08 -1.92 12.93
C GLU A 124 -7.64 -1.13 11.72
N LYS A 125 -6.98 -0.05 11.28
CA LYS A 125 -7.38 0.77 10.13
C LYS A 125 -6.85 0.27 8.78
N CYS A 126 -5.76 -0.48 8.72
CA CYS A 126 -5.31 -1.13 7.48
C CYS A 126 -6.28 -2.25 7.07
N ASP A 127 -6.82 -2.96 8.06
CA ASP A 127 -7.85 -4.00 7.85
C ASP A 127 -9.12 -3.40 7.23
N VAL A 128 -9.47 -2.16 7.59
CA VAL A 128 -10.63 -1.44 7.03
C VAL A 128 -10.45 -1.21 5.54
N TYR A 129 -9.31 -0.65 5.11
CA TYR A 129 -9.06 -0.41 3.69
C TYR A 129 -9.05 -1.72 2.88
N SER A 130 -8.34 -2.73 3.38
CA SER A 130 -8.29 -4.05 2.73
C SER A 130 -9.68 -4.69 2.64
N PHE A 131 -10.51 -4.56 3.68
CA PHE A 131 -11.91 -4.99 3.63
C PHE A 131 -12.69 -4.27 2.53
N GLY A 132 -12.54 -2.95 2.40
CA GLY A 132 -13.19 -2.18 1.35
C GLY A 132 -12.78 -2.62 -0.06
N MET A 133 -11.49 -2.86 -0.28
CA MET A 133 -10.96 -3.36 -1.56
C MET A 133 -11.53 -4.73 -1.91
N VAL A 134 -11.45 -5.69 -0.98
CA VAL A 134 -11.95 -7.06 -1.18
C VAL A 134 -13.46 -7.05 -1.41
N THR A 135 -14.21 -6.23 -0.69
CA THR A 135 -15.66 -6.11 -0.87
C THR A 135 -16.02 -5.61 -2.28
N LEU A 136 -15.34 -4.58 -2.79
CA LEU A 136 -15.55 -4.14 -4.18
C LEU A 136 -15.14 -5.20 -5.19
N GLU A 137 -14.01 -5.88 -4.99
CA GLU A 137 -13.56 -6.93 -5.90
C GLU A 137 -14.57 -8.08 -6.02
N ILE A 138 -15.17 -8.49 -4.89
CA ILE A 138 -16.24 -9.49 -4.86
C ILE A 138 -17.48 -9.00 -5.61
N LEU A 139 -17.92 -7.76 -5.37
CA LEU A 139 -19.12 -7.20 -6.00
C LEU A 139 -18.97 -7.04 -7.51
N MET A 140 -17.77 -6.71 -7.97
CA MET A 140 -17.47 -6.47 -9.38
C MET A 140 -17.05 -7.71 -10.15
N GLY A 141 -16.60 -8.76 -9.44
CA GLY A 141 -16.01 -9.95 -10.04
C GLY A 141 -14.66 -9.71 -10.72
N ARG A 142 -14.02 -8.56 -10.46
CA ARG A 142 -12.72 -8.12 -11.00
C ARG A 142 -12.09 -7.08 -10.08
N HIS A 143 -10.77 -6.92 -10.15
CA HIS A 143 -10.03 -5.96 -9.33
C HIS A 143 -10.46 -4.51 -9.60
N PRO A 144 -10.75 -3.67 -8.58
CA PRO A 144 -11.28 -2.31 -8.74
C PRO A 144 -10.23 -1.27 -9.16
N GLY A 145 -9.00 -1.67 -9.48
CA GLY A 145 -7.90 -0.76 -9.88
C GLY A 145 -8.27 0.21 -11.00
N ASP A 146 -9.06 -0.25 -11.99
CA ASP A 146 -9.56 0.56 -13.10
C ASP A 146 -10.70 1.51 -12.70
N LEU A 147 -11.31 1.34 -11.52
CA LEU A 147 -12.31 2.24 -10.97
C LEU A 147 -11.71 3.30 -10.05
N LEU A 148 -10.65 2.97 -9.30
CA LEU A 148 -10.05 3.89 -8.31
C LEU A 148 -9.41 5.13 -8.98
N THR A 149 -8.86 4.96 -10.18
CA THR A 149 -8.33 6.06 -11.01
C THR A 149 -9.44 7.00 -11.50
N PRO A 150 -10.55 6.53 -12.12
CA PRO A 150 -11.73 7.34 -12.41
C PRO A 150 -12.38 7.95 -11.16
N LEU A 151 -12.49 7.21 -10.05
CA LEU A 151 -13.14 7.68 -8.82
C LEU A 151 -12.45 8.91 -8.21
N SER A 152 -11.16 9.07 -8.48
CA SER A 152 -10.39 10.26 -8.12
C SER A 152 -10.71 11.46 -9.01
N THR A 153 -11.12 11.24 -10.27
CA THR A 153 -11.46 12.27 -11.28
C THR A 153 -12.96 12.48 -11.47
N LEU A 154 -13.82 11.72 -10.76
CA LEU A 154 -15.26 11.57 -10.95
C LEU A 154 -16.13 12.80 -10.60
N SER A 155 -15.60 14.01 -10.73
CA SER A 155 -16.34 15.26 -10.53
C SER A 155 -17.47 15.48 -11.54
N SER A 156 -17.59 14.68 -12.61
CA SER A 156 -18.57 14.95 -13.69
C SER A 156 -19.16 13.73 -14.44
N GLN A 157 -18.74 12.49 -14.16
CA GLN A 157 -19.33 11.30 -14.81
C GLN A 157 -20.18 10.51 -13.81
N LYS A 158 -21.46 10.31 -14.12
CA LYS A 158 -22.43 9.64 -13.26
C LYS A 158 -22.46 8.13 -13.56
N LEU A 159 -21.41 7.41 -13.16
CA LEU A 159 -21.40 5.94 -13.20
C LEU A 159 -22.42 5.38 -12.20
N MET A 160 -23.24 4.42 -12.63
CA MET A 160 -24.27 3.79 -11.80
C MET A 160 -23.73 2.54 -11.10
N LEU A 161 -24.26 2.23 -9.91
CA LEU A 161 -23.85 1.06 -9.15
C LEU A 161 -24.05 -0.25 -9.93
N THR A 162 -25.15 -0.38 -10.67
CA THR A 162 -25.42 -1.58 -11.47
C THR A 162 -24.41 -1.83 -12.59
N GLU A 163 -23.69 -0.81 -13.05
CA GLU A 163 -22.70 -0.92 -14.12
C GLU A 163 -21.38 -1.53 -13.64
N ILE A 164 -21.10 -1.45 -12.33
CA ILE A 164 -19.88 -2.01 -11.76
C ILE A 164 -20.06 -3.44 -11.25
N LEU A 165 -21.30 -3.87 -10.99
CA LEU A 165 -21.57 -5.23 -10.52
C LEU A 165 -21.13 -6.28 -11.55
N ASP A 166 -20.77 -7.46 -11.06
CA ASP A 166 -20.40 -8.59 -11.90
C ASP A 166 -21.56 -8.96 -12.85
N GLN A 167 -21.39 -8.63 -14.13
CA GLN A 167 -22.39 -8.84 -15.18
C GLN A 167 -22.62 -10.33 -15.50
N ARG A 168 -21.81 -11.25 -14.94
CA ARG A 168 -22.02 -12.70 -15.08
C ARG A 168 -23.13 -13.22 -14.18
N LEU A 169 -23.55 -12.43 -13.18
CA LEU A 169 -24.60 -12.80 -12.23
C LEU A 169 -25.97 -12.31 -12.69
N PRO A 170 -27.06 -13.02 -12.30
CA PRO A 170 -28.41 -12.56 -12.60
C PRO A 170 -28.74 -11.24 -11.88
N PRO A 171 -29.69 -10.44 -12.40
CA PRO A 171 -30.11 -9.21 -11.74
C PRO A 171 -30.56 -9.46 -10.29
N PRO A 172 -30.10 -8.65 -9.32
CA PRO A 172 -30.40 -8.88 -7.92
C PRO A 172 -31.88 -8.67 -7.62
N ASN A 173 -32.46 -9.56 -6.81
CA ASN A 173 -33.78 -9.36 -6.23
C ASN A 173 -33.75 -8.23 -5.18
N ARG A 174 -34.92 -7.83 -4.64
CA ARG A 174 -35.00 -6.68 -3.72
C ARG A 174 -34.16 -6.82 -2.43
N SER A 175 -34.03 -8.04 -1.89
CA SER A 175 -33.24 -8.30 -0.67
C SER A 175 -31.75 -8.20 -0.99
N ILE A 176 -31.31 -8.88 -2.04
CA ILE A 176 -29.91 -8.84 -2.50
C ILE A 176 -29.53 -7.42 -2.90
N ALA A 177 -30.46 -6.67 -3.49
CA ALA A 177 -30.24 -5.28 -3.88
C ALA A 177 -29.94 -4.37 -2.69
N GLN A 178 -30.62 -4.60 -1.55
CA GLN A 178 -30.30 -3.91 -0.30
C GLN A 178 -28.91 -4.29 0.19
N ASP A 179 -28.59 -5.59 0.21
CA ASP A 179 -27.29 -6.09 0.66
C ASP A 179 -26.14 -5.49 -0.15
N ILE A 180 -26.28 -5.45 -1.48
CA ILE A 180 -25.32 -4.84 -2.40
C ILE A 180 -25.14 -3.35 -2.08
N PHE A 181 -26.24 -2.60 -1.89
CA PHE A 181 -26.14 -1.17 -1.58
C PHE A 181 -25.37 -0.92 -0.27
N PHE A 182 -25.68 -1.68 0.78
CA PHE A 182 -24.99 -1.54 2.08
C PHE A 182 -23.52 -1.94 1.99
N ALA A 183 -23.22 -3.10 1.40
CA ALA A 183 -21.84 -3.57 1.22
C ALA A 183 -21.02 -2.56 0.41
N THR A 184 -21.61 -2.01 -0.65
CA THR A 184 -20.97 -0.97 -1.47
C THR A 184 -20.74 0.30 -0.66
N SER A 185 -21.73 0.76 0.10
CA SER A 185 -21.60 1.97 0.93
C SER A 185 -20.49 1.85 1.96
N ILE A 186 -20.43 0.71 2.67
CA ILE A 186 -19.36 0.42 3.63
C ILE A 186 -18.02 0.37 2.90
N ALA A 187 -17.92 -0.29 1.75
CA ALA A 187 -16.69 -0.38 0.99
C ALA A 187 -16.17 1.00 0.58
N PHE A 188 -17.04 1.91 0.09
CA PHE A 188 -16.62 3.28 -0.24
C PHE A 188 -16.19 4.09 0.98
N ALA A 189 -16.84 3.92 2.14
CA ALA A 189 -16.41 4.56 3.39
C ALA A 189 -15.02 4.05 3.82
N CYS A 190 -14.75 2.76 3.65
CA CYS A 190 -13.46 2.14 3.93
C CYS A 190 -12.35 2.59 2.96
N LEU A 191 -12.73 3.01 1.75
CA LEU A 191 -11.83 3.48 0.69
C LEU A 191 -11.78 5.02 0.59
N SER A 192 -12.31 5.72 1.60
CA SER A 192 -12.33 7.19 1.60
C SER A 192 -10.92 7.77 1.48
N THR A 193 -10.79 8.87 0.75
CA THR A 193 -9.50 9.58 0.60
C THR A 193 -9.10 10.36 1.85
N LYS A 194 -9.92 10.37 2.90
CA LYS A 194 -9.67 11.04 4.18
C LYS A 194 -9.53 9.98 5.28
N PRO A 195 -8.30 9.61 5.69
CA PRO A 195 -8.09 8.55 6.70
C PRO A 195 -8.73 8.82 8.07
N LYS A 196 -9.00 10.09 8.40
CA LYS A 196 -9.72 10.47 9.63
C LYS A 196 -11.20 10.14 9.61
N SER A 197 -11.80 9.96 8.43
CA SER A 197 -13.22 9.57 8.27
C SER A 197 -13.40 8.08 8.02
N TRP A 198 -12.33 7.28 8.08
CA TRP A 198 -12.47 5.82 7.99
C TRP A 198 -13.25 5.29 9.19
N PRO A 199 -14.20 4.36 8.96
CA PRO A 199 -14.82 3.64 10.06
C PRO A 199 -13.77 2.77 10.78
N THR A 200 -14.12 2.28 11.97
CA THR A 200 -13.34 1.22 12.64
C THR A 200 -13.84 -0.14 12.19
N MET A 201 -12.99 -1.18 12.23
CA MET A 201 -13.45 -2.56 11.94
C MET A 201 -14.55 -3.02 12.89
N LYS A 202 -14.57 -2.53 14.14
CA LYS A 202 -15.66 -2.77 15.08
C LYS A 202 -16.99 -2.24 14.55
N TRP A 203 -16.99 -1.00 14.05
CA TRP A 203 -18.18 -0.40 13.44
C TRP A 203 -18.59 -1.15 12.17
N VAL A 204 -17.64 -1.48 11.30
CA VAL A 204 -17.90 -2.27 10.08
C VAL A 204 -18.55 -3.61 10.42
N SER A 205 -18.02 -4.33 11.40
CA SER A 205 -18.59 -5.61 11.85
C SER A 205 -19.99 -5.44 12.42
N GLN A 206 -20.25 -4.38 13.19
CA GLN A 206 -21.59 -4.10 13.73
C GLN A 206 -22.58 -3.78 12.62
N GLU A 207 -22.20 -3.00 11.61
CA GLU A 207 -23.07 -2.70 10.47
C GLU A 207 -23.30 -3.90 9.55
N CYS A 208 -22.32 -4.80 9.39
CA CYS A 208 -22.56 -6.05 8.67
C CYS A 208 -23.58 -6.95 9.36
N LEU A 209 -23.71 -6.84 10.69
CA LEU A 209 -24.65 -7.61 11.51
C LEU A 209 -25.97 -6.86 11.78
N SER A 210 -26.06 -5.57 11.43
CA SER A 210 -27.21 -4.72 11.72
C SER A 210 -28.39 -5.04 10.78
N SER A 211 -29.61 -4.75 11.26
CA SER A 211 -30.80 -4.88 10.41
C SER A 211 -30.81 -3.77 9.35
N LYS A 212 -30.76 -4.18 8.09
CA LYS A 212 -30.69 -3.28 6.93
C LYS A 212 -31.98 -2.47 6.78
N LYS A 213 -31.84 -1.14 6.67
CA LYS A 213 -32.98 -0.28 6.33
C LYS A 213 -33.45 -0.58 4.90
N PRO A 214 -34.77 -0.57 4.63
CA PRO A 214 -35.26 -0.75 3.28
C PRO A 214 -34.70 0.31 2.34
N LEU A 215 -34.16 -0.12 1.21
CA LEU A 215 -33.64 0.77 0.18
C LEU A 215 -34.77 1.66 -0.38
N ALA A 216 -34.60 2.98 -0.29
CA ALA A 216 -35.59 3.96 -0.75
C ALA A 216 -35.63 4.10 -2.28
N ASN A 217 -34.48 3.94 -2.96
CA ASN A 217 -34.33 4.08 -4.41
C ASN A 217 -33.91 2.75 -5.04
N PRO A 218 -34.36 2.40 -6.26
CA PRO A 218 -33.90 1.20 -6.91
C PRO A 218 -32.40 1.29 -7.25
N LEU A 219 -31.68 0.15 -7.25
CA LEU A 219 -30.22 0.11 -7.44
C LEU A 219 -29.72 0.83 -8.71
N HIS A 220 -30.47 0.75 -9.80
CA HIS A 220 -30.12 1.38 -11.07
C HIS A 220 -30.16 2.92 -11.03
N ALA A 221 -30.77 3.51 -10.00
CA ALA A 221 -30.83 4.96 -9.81
C ALA A 221 -29.72 5.49 -8.89
N ILE A 222 -28.86 4.61 -8.36
CA ILE A 222 -27.82 4.95 -7.39
C ILE A 222 -26.51 5.16 -8.14
N SER A 223 -26.00 6.38 -8.09
CA SER A 223 -24.70 6.71 -8.66
C SER A 223 -23.57 6.46 -7.66
N LEU A 224 -22.39 6.07 -8.15
CA LEU A 224 -21.20 5.90 -7.32
C LEU A 224 -20.76 7.21 -6.68
N TRP A 225 -21.01 8.34 -7.35
CA TRP A 225 -20.75 9.66 -6.78
C TRP A 225 -21.60 9.92 -5.52
N GLN A 226 -22.88 9.54 -5.53
CA GLN A 226 -23.73 9.65 -4.34
C GLN A 226 -23.21 8.77 -3.20
N LEU A 227 -22.78 7.55 -3.50
CA LEU A 227 -22.21 6.63 -2.50
C LEU A 227 -20.91 7.16 -1.89
N LYS A 228 -20.03 7.72 -2.72
CA LYS A 228 -18.79 8.37 -2.27
C LYS A 228 -19.05 9.60 -1.40
N ASN A 229 -20.09 10.37 -1.70
CA ASN A 229 -20.38 11.62 -1.00
C ASN A 229 -21.39 11.47 0.16
N GLN A 230 -22.02 10.30 0.32
CA GLN A 230 -22.92 9.96 1.43
C GLN A 230 -22.21 9.71 2.77
N GLU A 231 -20.89 9.93 2.85
CA GLU A 231 -20.07 9.96 4.08
C GLU A 231 -20.69 10.79 5.23
N THR A 232 -21.66 11.66 4.95
CA THR A 232 -22.34 12.53 5.91
C THR A 232 -23.52 11.89 6.66
N TYR A 233 -24.08 10.75 6.23
CA TYR A 233 -25.29 10.17 6.84
C TYR A 233 -25.06 8.97 7.76
N MET A 234 -23.85 8.39 7.78
CA MET A 234 -23.54 7.19 8.58
C MET A 234 -22.72 7.49 9.85
N MET A 235 -22.29 8.75 10.04
CA MET A 235 -21.51 9.24 11.19
C MET A 235 -22.27 10.31 12.00
N GLY A 236 -23.60 10.30 11.92
CA GLY A 236 -24.45 11.08 12.83
C GLY A 236 -24.77 10.24 14.06
N GLU A 237 -24.32 10.72 15.22
CA GLU A 237 -24.53 10.17 16.58
C GLU A 237 -23.55 9.08 17.03
N SER A 238 -22.37 9.50 17.53
CA SER A 238 -21.97 9.22 18.92
C SER A 238 -20.51 9.61 19.21
N GLU A 239 -20.18 10.91 19.31
CA GLU A 239 -19.06 11.38 20.16
C GLU A 239 -19.42 12.75 20.73
N THR A 240 -20.40 12.77 21.64
CA THR A 240 -20.48 13.76 22.72
C THR A 240 -20.60 13.01 24.03
N GLN A 241 -19.47 12.69 24.64
CA GLN A 241 -19.21 12.89 26.08
C GLN A 241 -17.73 12.67 26.37
#